data_AF-A0A932L782-F1
#
_entry.id   AF-A0A932L782-F1
#
_cell.length_a   1.000
_cell.length_b   1.000
_cell.length_c   1.000
_cell.angle_alpha   90.00
_cell.angle_beta   90.00
_cell.angle_gamma   90.00
#
_symmetry.space_group_name_H-M   'P 1'
#
loop_
_entity.id
_entity.type
_entity.pdbx_description
1 polymer ?
#
loop_
_entity_poly.entity_id
_entity_poly.type
_entity_poly.pdbx_seq_one_letter_code
_entity_poly.pdbx_strand_id
1 'polypeptide(L)'
;MKPSESVEAKIYVKALALEDADGNRAVLATTDFAGIWGFFTDAVYEAIASESGLARERFLFTCAHNHSSPSIGLNSEPREDVPQEQVEATVGRKRD
;
A
#
# COMPACT_ATOMS: atom_id res chain seq x y z
N MET A 1 8.11 -21.79 7.38
CA MET A 1 8.04 -21.15 6.05
C MET A 1 9.41 -20.57 5.75
N LYS A 2 9.94 -20.69 4.53
CA LYS A 2 11.19 -20.02 4.15
C LYS A 2 10.85 -18.65 3.53
N PRO A 3 11.67 -17.61 3.76
CA PRO A 3 11.49 -16.32 3.09
C PRO A 3 11.69 -16.39 1.57
N SER A 4 11.33 -15.32 0.85
CA SER A 4 11.57 -15.23 -0.59
C SER A 4 13.07 -15.20 -0.91
N GLU A 5 13.48 -15.96 -1.92
CA GLU A 5 14.88 -16.06 -2.37
C GLU A 5 15.14 -15.27 -3.66
N SER A 6 14.11 -14.78 -4.34
CA SER A 6 14.23 -14.06 -5.62
C SER A 6 13.05 -13.13 -5.91
N VAL A 7 13.19 -12.27 -6.92
CA VAL A 7 12.11 -11.40 -7.42
C VAL A 7 11.93 -11.67 -8.90
N GLU A 8 10.77 -12.21 -9.28
CA GLU A 8 10.43 -12.49 -10.69
C GLU A 8 9.86 -11.26 -11.40
N ALA A 9 9.01 -10.50 -10.70
CA ALA A 9 8.31 -9.35 -11.26
C ALA A 9 8.27 -8.18 -10.28
N LYS A 10 8.14 -6.97 -10.84
CA LYS A 10 7.84 -5.78 -10.06
C LYS A 10 6.36 -5.81 -9.63
N ILE A 11 6.10 -5.26 -8.45
CA ILE A 11 4.76 -4.97 -7.96
C ILE A 11 4.42 -3.48 -8.18
N TYR A 12 3.14 -3.19 -8.26
CA TYR A 12 2.64 -1.87 -8.58
C TYR A 12 1.46 -1.48 -7.68
N VAL A 13 1.29 -0.16 -7.56
CA VAL A 13 0.01 0.45 -7.25
C VAL A 13 -0.53 1.04 -8.54
N LYS A 14 -1.76 0.67 -8.91
CA LYS A 14 -2.44 1.20 -10.11
C LYS A 14 -3.57 2.11 -9.64
N ALA A 15 -3.52 3.38 -10.03
CA ALA A 15 -4.51 4.37 -9.66
C ALA A 15 -5.33 4.80 -10.89
N LEU A 16 -6.64 4.90 -10.71
CA LEU A 16 -7.59 5.45 -11.66
C LEU A 16 -8.29 6.65 -11.02
N ALA A 17 -8.07 7.83 -11.58
CA ALA A 17 -8.80 9.03 -11.21
C ALA A 17 -10.02 9.19 -12.14
N LEU A 18 -11.17 9.47 -11.56
CA LEU A 18 -12.43 9.70 -12.23
C LEU A 18 -12.94 11.10 -11.86
N GLU A 19 -13.54 11.77 -12.83
CA GLU A 19 -14.24 13.04 -12.65
C GLU A 19 -15.59 12.94 -13.36
N ASP A 20 -16.66 13.34 -12.68
CA ASP A 20 -17.99 13.44 -13.31
C ASP A 20 -18.22 14.82 -13.95
N ALA A 21 -19.38 15.00 -14.60
CA ALA A 21 -19.70 16.25 -15.30
C ALA A 21 -19.88 17.45 -14.36
N ASP A 22 -20.12 17.22 -13.07
CA ASP A 22 -20.28 18.25 -12.04
C ASP A 22 -18.94 18.58 -11.35
N GLY A 23 -17.84 17.94 -11.77
CA GLY A 23 -16.49 18.14 -11.24
C GLY A 23 -16.20 17.36 -9.96
N ASN A 24 -17.03 16.39 -9.57
CA ASN A 24 -16.73 15.53 -8.43
C ASN A 24 -15.63 14.54 -8.82
N ARG A 25 -14.56 14.51 -8.03
CA ARG A 25 -13.42 13.65 -8.25
C ARG A 25 -13.44 12.45 -7.31
N ALA A 26 -13.03 11.29 -7.81
CA ALA A 26 -12.78 10.10 -7.01
C ALA A 26 -11.56 9.33 -7.54
N VAL A 27 -10.87 8.61 -6.67
CA VAL A 27 -9.71 7.79 -7.03
C VAL A 27 -9.90 6.37 -6.52
N LEU A 28 -9.69 5.40 -7.40
CA LEU A 28 -9.53 3.99 -7.05
C LEU A 28 -8.06 3.61 -7.20
N ALA A 29 -7.45 3.10 -6.15
CA ALA A 29 -6.13 2.48 -6.21
C ALA A 29 -6.20 0.99 -5.87
N THR A 30 -5.58 0.16 -6.69
CA THR A 30 -5.35 -1.25 -6.39
C THR A 30 -3.87 -1.52 -6.21
N THR A 31 -3.52 -2.33 -5.21
CA THR A 31 -2.15 -2.78 -4.97
C THR A 31 -2.01 -4.25 -5.34
N ASP A 32 -0.81 -4.66 -5.73
CA ASP A 32 -0.48 -6.07 -5.91
C ASP A 32 -0.22 -6.80 -4.57
N PHE A 33 -0.69 -6.28 -3.43
CA PHE A 33 -0.52 -6.94 -2.13
C PHE A 33 -1.58 -8.03 -1.89
N ALA A 34 -1.26 -8.97 -1.00
CA ALA A 34 -2.23 -9.93 -0.47
C ALA A 34 -3.35 -9.22 0.33
N GLY A 35 -2.97 -8.23 1.12
CA GLY A 35 -3.87 -7.42 1.91
C GLY A 35 -3.16 -6.16 2.41
N ILE A 36 -3.92 -5.30 3.04
CA ILE A 36 -3.46 -4.00 3.50
C ILE A 36 -4.08 -3.69 4.86
N TRP A 37 -3.27 -3.19 5.78
CA TRP A 37 -3.71 -2.86 7.13
C TRP A 37 -4.30 -1.45 7.18
N GLY A 38 -5.32 -1.25 8.02
CA GLY A 38 -6.00 0.04 8.17
C GLY A 38 -5.05 1.19 8.48
N PHE A 39 -4.10 0.99 9.41
CA PHE A 39 -3.10 2.00 9.76
C PHE A 39 -2.28 2.49 8.56
N PHE A 40 -2.00 1.61 7.59
CA PHE A 40 -1.21 1.96 6.42
C PHE A 40 -2.07 2.80 5.48
N THR A 41 -3.32 2.38 5.25
CA THR A 41 -4.24 3.18 4.44
C THR A 41 -4.51 4.54 5.08
N ASP A 42 -4.62 4.64 6.40
CA ASP A 42 -4.87 5.90 7.11
C ASP A 42 -3.77 6.93 6.86
N ALA A 43 -2.50 6.52 6.98
CA ALA A 43 -1.36 7.39 6.67
C ALA A 43 -1.35 7.85 5.20
N VAL A 44 -1.73 6.96 4.27
CA VAL A 44 -1.81 7.31 2.84
C VAL A 44 -2.98 8.27 2.58
N TYR A 45 -4.13 8.07 3.23
CA TYR A 45 -5.28 8.97 3.12
C TYR A 45 -4.97 10.37 3.64
N GLU A 46 -4.27 10.47 4.77
CA GLU A 46 -3.82 11.76 5.32
C GLU A 46 -2.89 12.48 4.35
N ALA A 47 -1.90 11.77 3.78
CA ALA A 47 -1.00 12.34 2.78
C ALA A 47 -1.75 12.83 1.53
N ILE A 48 -2.68 12.03 0.99
CA ILE A 48 -3.48 12.41 -0.18
C ILE A 48 -4.34 13.63 0.12
N ALA A 49 -5.02 13.64 1.28
CA ALA A 49 -5.85 14.77 1.68
C ALA A 49 -5.00 16.05 1.81
N SER A 50 -3.82 15.96 2.42
CA SER A 50 -2.92 17.10 2.58
C SER A 50 -2.35 17.62 1.26
N GLU A 51 -2.02 16.75 0.31
CA GLU A 51 -1.38 17.15 -0.96
C GLU A 51 -2.39 17.56 -2.04
N SER A 52 -3.60 17.00 -2.03
CA SER A 52 -4.58 17.17 -3.12
C SER A 52 -5.91 17.82 -2.71
N GLY A 53 -6.20 17.90 -1.41
CA GLY A 53 -7.49 18.31 -0.88
C GLY A 53 -8.63 17.31 -1.13
N LEU A 54 -8.32 16.10 -1.61
CA LEU A 54 -9.31 15.06 -1.86
C LEU A 54 -9.78 14.44 -0.53
N ALA A 55 -11.09 14.48 -0.28
CA ALA A 55 -11.67 13.91 0.92
C ALA A 55 -11.55 12.36 0.95
N ARG A 56 -11.44 11.79 2.16
CA ARG A 56 -11.21 10.36 2.41
C ARG A 56 -12.24 9.46 1.72
N GLU A 57 -13.50 9.87 1.72
CA GLU A 57 -14.63 9.19 1.11
C GLU A 57 -14.59 9.17 -0.43
N ARG A 58 -13.74 9.99 -1.04
CA ARG A 58 -13.50 10.02 -2.49
C ARG A 58 -12.32 9.14 -2.91
N PHE A 59 -11.72 8.38 -1.99
CA PHE A 59 -10.63 7.48 -2.30
C PHE A 59 -10.91 6.05 -1.83
N LEU A 60 -10.80 5.07 -2.74
CA LEU A 60 -10.91 3.65 -2.45
C LEU A 60 -9.57 2.94 -2.67
N PHE A 61 -9.12 2.18 -1.66
CA PHE A 61 -8.00 1.25 -1.76
C PHE A 61 -8.51 -0.19 -1.88
N THR A 62 -7.89 -0.97 -2.76
CA THR A 62 -8.16 -2.40 -2.95
C THR A 62 -6.85 -3.18 -3.10
N CYS A 63 -6.93 -4.50 -2.95
CA CYS A 63 -5.81 -5.41 -3.11
C CYS A 63 -6.17 -6.50 -4.13
N ALA A 64 -5.23 -6.81 -5.02
CA ALA A 64 -5.34 -7.93 -5.95
C ALA A 64 -5.27 -9.31 -5.26
N HIS A 65 -4.97 -9.33 -3.96
CA HIS A 65 -4.86 -10.53 -3.13
C HIS A 65 -3.76 -11.49 -3.63
N ASN A 66 -2.62 -10.94 -4.02
CA ASN A 66 -1.47 -11.71 -4.53
C ASN A 66 -0.59 -12.23 -3.37
N HIS A 67 -0.56 -13.56 -3.21
CA HIS A 67 0.22 -14.27 -2.18
C HIS A 67 1.72 -14.37 -2.46
N SER A 68 2.18 -13.95 -3.64
CA SER A 68 3.60 -13.87 -3.99
C SER A 68 4.19 -12.48 -3.77
N SER A 69 3.40 -11.54 -3.28
CA SER A 69 3.86 -10.21 -2.87
C SER A 69 4.50 -10.25 -1.47
N PRO A 70 5.43 -9.33 -1.15
CA PRO A 70 5.94 -9.23 0.22
C PRO A 70 4.81 -8.87 1.18
N SER A 71 4.89 -9.40 2.40
CA SER A 71 4.10 -8.90 3.52
C SER A 71 4.55 -7.47 3.85
N ILE A 72 3.61 -6.53 3.93
CA ILE A 72 3.90 -5.13 4.26
C ILE A 72 3.50 -4.77 5.70
N GLY A 73 4.28 -3.91 6.33
CA GLY A 73 4.03 -3.31 7.65
C GLY A 73 4.62 -1.90 7.76
N LEU A 74 4.13 -1.09 8.70
CA LEU A 74 4.71 0.24 8.99
C LEU A 74 5.83 0.20 10.04
N ASN A 75 5.85 -0.83 10.89
CA ASN A 75 6.79 -0.92 12.00
C ASN A 75 7.77 -2.07 11.79
N SER A 76 8.99 -1.89 12.28
CA SER A 76 10.04 -2.91 12.29
C SER A 76 9.89 -3.93 13.43
N GLU A 77 8.67 -4.11 13.96
CA GLU A 77 8.44 -5.01 15.09
C GLU A 77 8.74 -6.46 14.67
N PRO A 78 9.58 -7.18 15.42
CA PRO A 78 9.99 -8.52 15.07
C PRO A 78 8.78 -9.47 15.09
N ARG A 79 8.57 -10.20 13.99
CA ARG A 79 7.79 -11.44 14.04
C ARG A 79 8.71 -12.51 14.61
N GLU A 80 8.22 -13.32 15.56
CA GLU A 80 9.03 -14.33 16.27
C GLU A 80 9.80 -15.28 15.31
N ASP A 81 9.33 -15.44 14.08
CA ASP A 81 9.87 -16.33 13.06
C ASP A 81 10.62 -15.63 11.90
N VAL A 82 10.79 -14.30 11.95
CA VAL A 82 11.43 -13.52 10.87
C VAL A 82 12.64 -12.74 11.39
N PRO A 83 13.86 -12.94 10.83
CA PRO A 83 15.03 -12.13 11.16
C PRO A 83 14.79 -10.62 10.99
N GLN A 84 15.29 -9.80 11.93
CA GLN A 84 15.08 -8.35 11.98
C GLN A 84 15.43 -7.63 10.65
N GLU A 85 16.53 -8.04 10.01
CA GLU A 85 16.96 -7.51 8.70
C GLU A 85 15.86 -7.64 7.63
N GLN A 86 15.12 -8.75 7.64
CA GLN A 86 14.03 -8.96 6.70
C GLN A 86 12.78 -8.14 7.05
N VAL A 87 12.55 -7.87 8.34
CA VAL A 87 11.48 -6.97 8.77
C VAL A 87 11.76 -5.56 8.25
N GLU A 88 12.99 -5.06 8.41
CA GLU A 88 13.38 -3.72 7.95
C GLU A 88 13.23 -3.53 6.44
N ALA A 89 13.49 -4.58 5.65
CA ALA A 89 13.29 -4.57 4.19
C ALA A 89 11.82 -4.47 3.75
N THR A 90 10.87 -4.70 4.67
CA THR A 90 9.42 -4.62 4.41
C THR A 90 8.76 -3.34 4.92
N VAL A 91 9.53 -2.48 5.60
CA VAL A 91 9.03 -1.20 6.12
C VAL A 91 8.86 -0.22 4.96
N GLY A 92 7.62 0.25 4.76
CA GLY A 92 7.34 1.29 3.78
C GLY A 92 8.07 2.59 4.11
N ARG A 93 8.94 3.06 3.21
CA ARG A 93 9.59 4.37 3.31
C ARG A 93 9.09 5.27 2.18
N LYS A 94 8.84 6.54 2.47
CA LYS A 94 8.67 7.55 1.42
C LYS A 94 9.97 7.59 0.62
N ARG A 95 9.92 7.46 -0.71
CA ARG A 95 11.08 7.77 -1.56
C ARG A 95 11.22 9.28 -1.62
N ASP A 96 12.42 9.78 -1.33
CA ASP A 96 12.82 11.16 -1.59
C ASP A 96 12.71 11.51 -3.08
#